data_AF-A0A9D7H064-F1
#
_entry.id   AF-A0A9D7H064-F1
#
_cell.length_a   1.000
_cell.length_b   1.000
_cell.length_c   1.000
_cell.angle_alpha   90.00
_cell.angle_beta   90.00
_cell.angle_gamma   90.00
#
_symmetry.space_group_name_H-M   'P 1'
#
loop_
_entity.id
_entity.type
_entity.pdbx_description
1 polymer ?
#
loop_
_entity_poly.entity_id
_entity_poly.type
_entity_poly.pdbx_seq_one_letter_code
_entity_poly.pdbx_strand_id
1 'polypeptide(L)'
;MGPAPHITRWDLDKTYLRTEFESVRDLLRTALERPDEKRTHAGAATLLREMSRAGAAVHILSGSPEQMRRRLESKLRIDGIRWDLFTLKPNLENVLRLRFRAVRDQLGYKLPNLLDARVHPMPLCAEGGLTETLFGDDAEADAFVYSLYADVISGHVSERVLVEICERGRVYPDVIETVRQNARAVAKVEGVERILIHLEGQTSPELFRAYGVRVVPFYNYLQAAFVVYEDRRLSPEGLLSVAHDLVVSHRFDGDSLARSYQELARRGHLRGRACDELREAFAAQEPTKGSDEVRRMVERLPQLAASAARTWLGSDQRLPDYLSLVLAHNPRHRRR
;
A
#
# COMPACT_ATOMS: atom_id res chain seq x y z
N MET A 1 24.89 12.69 1.09
CA MET A 1 24.18 11.79 0.16
C MET A 1 22.71 12.13 0.26
N GLY A 2 22.05 12.46 -0.85
CA GLY A 2 20.59 12.62 -0.86
C GLY A 2 19.90 11.29 -0.49
N PRO A 3 18.62 11.32 -0.10
CA PRO A 3 17.88 10.10 0.17
C PRO A 3 17.89 9.18 -1.06
N ALA A 4 18.09 7.88 -0.84
CA ALA A 4 18.03 6.89 -1.92
C ALA A 4 16.65 6.97 -2.61
N PRO A 5 16.58 6.84 -3.95
CA PRO A 5 15.33 6.94 -4.69
C PRO A 5 14.32 5.92 -4.15
N HIS A 6 13.09 6.38 -3.89
CA HIS A 6 12.02 5.57 -3.30
C HIS A 6 10.75 5.69 -4.14
N ILE A 7 10.12 4.55 -4.42
CA ILE A 7 8.83 4.49 -5.10
C ILE A 7 7.76 4.09 -4.10
N THR A 8 6.64 4.81 -4.11
CA THR A 8 5.41 4.36 -3.46
C THR A 8 4.45 3.87 -4.53
N ARG A 9 4.00 2.62 -4.42
CA ARG A 9 3.02 2.06 -5.35
C ARG A 9 1.66 1.98 -4.66
N TRP A 10 0.64 2.56 -5.28
CA TRP A 10 -0.68 2.70 -4.69
C TRP A 10 -1.72 2.03 -5.55
N ASP A 11 -2.47 1.11 -4.96
CA ASP A 11 -3.82 0.86 -5.46
C ASP A 11 -4.73 2.05 -5.14
N LEU A 12 -5.60 2.41 -6.08
CA LEU A 12 -6.57 3.49 -5.86
C LEU A 12 -7.88 3.00 -5.30
N ASP A 13 -8.35 1.87 -5.81
CA ASP A 13 -9.68 1.37 -5.49
C ASP A 13 -9.64 0.81 -4.07
N LYS A 14 -10.58 1.21 -3.21
CA LYS A 14 -10.69 0.77 -1.79
C LYS A 14 -9.53 1.12 -0.85
N THR A 15 -8.35 1.36 -1.40
CA THR A 15 -7.15 1.82 -0.70
C THR A 15 -7.12 3.35 -0.59
N TYR A 16 -7.21 4.08 -1.71
CA TYR A 16 -7.21 5.56 -1.72
C TYR A 16 -8.63 6.15 -1.72
N LEU A 17 -9.51 5.55 -2.51
CA LEU A 17 -10.92 5.93 -2.63
C LEU A 17 -11.79 4.98 -1.80
N ARG A 18 -12.77 5.53 -1.08
CA ARG A 18 -13.90 4.76 -0.55
C ARG A 18 -14.84 4.45 -1.70
N THR A 19 -14.71 3.27 -2.28
CA THR A 19 -15.52 2.82 -3.40
C THR A 19 -16.18 1.48 -3.09
N GLU A 20 -17.51 1.47 -3.05
CA GLU A 20 -18.29 0.23 -2.98
C GLU A 20 -18.38 -0.39 -4.39
N PHE A 21 -17.42 -1.25 -4.75
CA PHE A 21 -17.54 -2.10 -5.93
C PHE A 21 -18.08 -3.46 -5.53
N GLU A 22 -19.39 -3.66 -5.62
CA GLU A 22 -20.02 -4.97 -5.50
C GLU A 22 -20.59 -5.48 -6.84
N SER A 23 -20.82 -4.60 -7.83
CA SER A 23 -21.37 -5.00 -9.13
C SER A 23 -20.94 -4.13 -10.32
N VAL A 24 -21.12 -4.68 -11.55
CA VAL A 24 -20.95 -3.94 -12.83
C VAL A 24 -21.86 -2.71 -12.90
N ARG A 25 -22.99 -2.73 -12.19
CA ARG A 25 -23.94 -1.60 -12.09
C ARG A 25 -23.38 -0.47 -11.23
N ASP A 26 -22.62 -0.79 -10.18
CA ASP A 26 -21.95 0.19 -9.33
C ASP A 26 -20.80 0.88 -10.07
N LEU A 27 -20.08 0.13 -10.91
CA LEU A 27 -19.03 0.65 -11.79
C LEU A 27 -19.57 1.73 -12.76
N LEU A 28 -20.76 1.51 -13.34
CA LEU A 28 -21.43 2.51 -14.18
C LEU A 28 -21.96 3.71 -13.37
N ARG A 29 -22.45 3.49 -12.14
CA ARG A 29 -22.93 4.56 -11.26
C ARG A 29 -21.78 5.47 -10.80
N THR A 30 -20.67 4.90 -10.37
CA THR A 30 -19.44 5.63 -9.96
C THR A 30 -18.72 6.22 -11.16
N ALA A 31 -18.87 5.65 -12.36
CA ALA A 31 -18.47 6.28 -13.61
C ALA A 31 -19.41 7.42 -14.03
N LEU A 32 -20.49 7.72 -13.30
CA LEU A 32 -21.32 8.92 -13.46
C LEU A 32 -21.13 9.91 -12.31
N GLU A 33 -20.71 9.48 -11.13
CA GLU A 33 -20.35 10.33 -9.98
C GLU A 33 -19.28 11.38 -10.33
N ARG A 34 -19.49 12.59 -9.81
CA ARG A 34 -18.58 13.71 -10.02
C ARG A 34 -17.28 13.50 -9.22
N PRO A 35 -16.13 14.01 -9.69
CA PRO A 35 -14.86 13.83 -8.99
C PRO A 35 -14.88 14.29 -7.51
N ASP A 36 -15.59 15.38 -7.21
CA ASP A 36 -15.78 15.94 -5.86
C ASP A 36 -16.62 15.06 -4.93
N GLU A 37 -17.47 14.18 -5.48
CA GLU A 37 -18.30 13.26 -4.70
C GLU A 37 -17.52 12.01 -4.24
N LYS A 38 -16.35 11.74 -4.84
CA LYS A 38 -15.50 10.61 -4.47
C LYS A 38 -14.83 10.86 -3.12
N ARG A 39 -15.20 10.07 -2.11
CA ARG A 39 -14.62 10.17 -0.76
C ARG A 39 -13.28 9.46 -0.70
N THR A 40 -12.26 10.14 -0.22
CA THR A 40 -10.95 9.54 0.10
C THR A 40 -10.96 9.01 1.53
N HIS A 41 -10.15 8.00 1.80
CA HIS A 41 -9.93 7.59 3.19
C HIS A 41 -9.25 8.71 4.00
N ALA A 42 -9.63 8.80 5.27
CA ALA A 42 -9.12 9.80 6.19
C ALA A 42 -7.59 9.75 6.28
N GLY A 43 -6.91 10.86 6.00
CA GLY A 43 -5.44 10.94 6.01
C GLY A 43 -4.72 10.37 4.78
N ALA A 44 -5.41 9.68 3.85
CA ALA A 44 -4.77 9.06 2.69
C ALA A 44 -4.16 10.08 1.72
N ALA A 45 -4.95 11.08 1.32
CA ALA A 45 -4.50 12.17 0.47
C ALA A 45 -3.36 12.98 1.12
N THR A 46 -3.47 13.20 2.43
CA THR A 46 -2.43 13.89 3.20
C THR A 46 -1.13 13.08 3.21
N LEU A 47 -1.18 11.79 3.55
CA LEU A 47 0.01 10.93 3.53
C LEU A 47 0.67 10.91 2.15
N LEU A 48 -0.11 10.71 1.09
CA LEU A 48 0.42 10.65 -0.27
C LEU A 48 1.11 11.96 -0.68
N ARG A 49 0.51 13.11 -0.37
CA ARG A 49 1.13 14.42 -0.61
C ARG A 49 2.42 14.59 0.16
N GLU A 50 2.45 14.20 1.43
CA GLU A 50 3.64 14.35 2.28
C GLU A 50 4.78 13.41 1.85
N MET A 51 4.47 12.19 1.41
CA MET A 51 5.48 11.28 0.84
C MET A 51 6.05 11.81 -0.49
N SER A 52 5.19 12.39 -1.35
CA SER A 52 5.65 13.06 -2.58
C SER A 52 6.52 14.29 -2.28
N ARG A 53 6.18 15.06 -1.24
CA ARG A 53 7.00 16.19 -0.75
C ARG A 53 8.35 15.72 -0.19
N ALA A 54 8.39 14.56 0.46
CA ALA A 54 9.62 13.93 0.93
C ALA A 54 10.49 13.33 -0.21
N GLY A 55 10.06 13.45 -1.47
CA GLY A 55 10.82 13.03 -2.65
C GLY A 55 10.53 11.62 -3.14
N ALA A 56 9.49 10.96 -2.62
CA ALA A 56 9.08 9.65 -3.14
C ALA A 56 8.35 9.81 -4.48
N ALA A 57 8.71 8.96 -5.46
CA ALA A 57 7.98 8.82 -6.70
C ALA A 57 6.65 8.10 -6.44
N VAL A 58 5.55 8.62 -6.95
CA VAL A 58 4.20 8.09 -6.75
C VAL A 58 3.76 7.34 -8.00
N HIS A 59 3.67 6.02 -7.88
CA HIS A 59 3.20 5.13 -8.93
C HIS A 59 1.82 4.62 -8.56
N ILE A 60 0.86 4.80 -9.46
CA ILE A 60 -0.52 4.40 -9.24
C ILE A 60 -0.82 3.19 -10.12
N LEU A 61 -1.29 2.11 -9.49
CA LEU A 61 -1.69 0.86 -10.14
C LEU A 61 -3.12 0.52 -9.73
N SER A 62 -4.09 0.88 -10.57
CA SER A 62 -5.51 0.71 -10.23
C SER A 62 -6.16 -0.40 -11.07
N GLY A 63 -7.07 -1.15 -10.43
CA GLY A 63 -7.94 -2.13 -11.07
C GLY A 63 -9.03 -1.52 -11.95
N SER A 64 -9.26 -0.20 -11.83
CA SER A 64 -10.26 0.54 -12.59
C SER A 64 -10.00 0.52 -14.11
N PRO A 65 -11.06 0.57 -14.94
CA PRO A 65 -10.95 0.60 -16.39
C PRO A 65 -10.31 1.90 -16.91
N GLU A 66 -9.58 1.82 -18.02
CA GLU A 66 -8.96 2.98 -18.70
C GLU A 66 -9.94 4.11 -19.02
N GLN A 67 -11.22 3.81 -19.27
CA GLN A 67 -12.24 4.84 -19.53
C GLN A 67 -12.41 5.81 -18.36
N MET A 68 -12.06 5.40 -17.14
CA MET A 68 -12.17 6.22 -15.93
C MET A 68 -10.97 7.14 -15.70
N ARG A 69 -9.90 7.02 -16.51
CA ARG A 69 -8.64 7.77 -16.36
C ARG A 69 -8.86 9.25 -16.09
N ARG A 70 -9.60 9.94 -16.96
CA ARG A 70 -9.82 11.40 -16.84
C ARG A 70 -10.44 11.79 -15.51
N ARG A 71 -11.40 10.99 -14.98
CA ARG A 71 -12.07 11.27 -13.71
C ARG A 71 -11.15 11.05 -12.52
N LEU A 72 -10.39 9.96 -12.53
CA LEU A 72 -9.42 9.65 -11.48
C LEU A 72 -8.31 10.69 -11.42
N GLU A 73 -7.74 11.07 -12.57
CA GLU A 73 -6.75 12.16 -12.65
C GLU A 73 -7.32 13.49 -12.15
N SER A 74 -8.58 13.79 -12.47
CA SER A 74 -9.23 15.02 -12.00
C SER A 74 -9.37 15.01 -10.46
N LYS A 75 -9.74 13.87 -9.88
CA LYS A 75 -9.81 13.72 -8.42
C LYS A 75 -8.44 13.89 -7.76
N LEU A 76 -7.41 13.21 -8.26
CA LEU A 76 -6.05 13.34 -7.75
C LEU A 76 -5.55 14.79 -7.80
N ARG A 77 -5.86 15.53 -8.89
CA ARG A 77 -5.53 16.97 -8.98
C ARG A 77 -6.28 17.83 -7.98
N ILE A 78 -7.59 17.59 -7.78
CA ILE A 78 -8.40 18.29 -6.76
C ILE A 78 -7.79 18.07 -5.37
N ASP A 79 -7.32 16.86 -5.10
CA ASP A 79 -6.66 16.50 -3.85
C ASP A 79 -5.21 17.00 -3.74
N GLY A 80 -4.69 17.70 -4.76
CA GLY A 80 -3.33 18.24 -4.80
C GLY A 80 -2.24 17.18 -4.91
N ILE A 81 -2.56 16.00 -5.46
CA ILE A 81 -1.63 14.89 -5.62
C ILE A 81 -0.90 15.00 -6.94
N ARG A 82 0.42 14.83 -6.88
CA ARG A 82 1.29 14.61 -8.04
C ARG A 82 1.61 13.12 -8.13
N TRP A 83 1.64 12.60 -9.35
CA TRP A 83 1.99 11.21 -9.64
C TRP A 83 2.94 11.15 -10.82
N ASP A 84 3.80 10.14 -10.84
CA ASP A 84 4.84 9.93 -11.85
C ASP A 84 4.41 8.89 -12.88
N LEU A 85 3.74 7.83 -12.43
CA LEU A 85 3.21 6.76 -13.27
C LEU A 85 1.76 6.46 -12.89
N PHE A 86 0.89 6.29 -13.89
CA PHE A 86 -0.50 5.91 -13.66
C PHE A 86 -0.97 4.82 -14.62
N THR A 87 -1.04 3.60 -14.11
CA THR A 87 -1.45 2.37 -14.82
C THR A 87 -2.90 2.02 -14.47
N LEU A 88 -3.70 1.78 -15.51
CA LEU A 88 -5.11 1.41 -15.43
C LEU A 88 -5.37 0.15 -16.25
N LYS A 89 -6.48 -0.51 -15.94
CA LYS A 89 -6.81 -1.78 -16.59
C LYS A 89 -7.36 -1.52 -18.00
N PRO A 90 -6.82 -2.17 -19.04
CA PRO A 90 -7.31 -1.99 -20.40
C PRO A 90 -8.79 -2.38 -20.52
N ASN A 91 -9.50 -1.71 -21.43
CA ASN A 91 -10.96 -1.77 -21.60
C ASN A 91 -11.57 -3.17 -21.41
N LEU A 92 -12.71 -3.21 -20.70
CA LEU A 92 -13.49 -4.42 -20.40
C LEU A 92 -13.95 -5.23 -21.63
N GLU A 93 -13.79 -4.75 -22.86
CA GLU A 93 -14.26 -5.46 -24.07
C GLU A 93 -13.52 -6.80 -24.29
N ASN A 94 -12.29 -6.94 -23.79
CA ASN A 94 -11.56 -8.23 -23.78
C ASN A 94 -12.03 -9.20 -22.67
N VAL A 95 -12.97 -8.78 -21.82
CA VAL A 95 -13.51 -9.54 -20.69
C VAL A 95 -14.70 -10.44 -21.11
N LEU A 96 -15.02 -10.50 -22.41
CA LEU A 96 -15.82 -11.59 -22.99
C LEU A 96 -15.12 -12.97 -22.94
N ARG A 97 -13.87 -13.05 -22.46
CA ARG A 97 -13.24 -14.31 -22.04
C ARG A 97 -13.73 -14.72 -20.64
N LEU A 98 -14.89 -15.39 -20.65
CA LEU A 98 -15.58 -16.07 -19.56
C LEU A 98 -14.70 -16.54 -18.38
N ARG A 99 -15.22 -16.26 -17.17
CA ARG A 99 -14.90 -16.82 -15.82
C ARG A 99 -14.05 -15.95 -14.88
N PHE A 100 -14.64 -14.85 -14.39
CA PHE A 100 -14.15 -14.09 -13.24
C PHE A 100 -13.81 -15.01 -12.05
N ARG A 101 -12.58 -14.88 -11.57
CA ARG A 101 -12.12 -15.42 -10.29
C ARG A 101 -11.18 -14.38 -9.71
N ALA A 102 -11.47 -13.90 -8.50
CA ALA A 102 -10.77 -12.77 -7.88
C ALA A 102 -9.24 -12.88 -7.95
N VAL A 103 -8.66 -14.06 -7.70
CA VAL A 103 -7.20 -14.29 -7.79
C VAL A 103 -6.68 -14.20 -9.21
N ARG A 104 -7.39 -14.80 -10.17
CA ARG A 104 -7.00 -14.76 -11.59
C ARG A 104 -6.89 -13.33 -12.06
N ASP A 105 -7.89 -12.53 -11.71
CA ASP A 105 -8.03 -11.18 -12.23
C ASP A 105 -7.04 -10.22 -11.56
N GLN A 106 -6.65 -10.43 -10.30
CA GLN A 106 -5.64 -9.62 -9.61
C GLN A 106 -4.21 -10.07 -9.90
N LEU A 107 -3.91 -11.37 -9.77
CA LEU A 107 -2.58 -11.91 -10.07
C LEU A 107 -2.20 -11.72 -11.55
N GLY A 108 -3.16 -11.94 -12.46
CA GLY A 108 -2.94 -11.80 -13.90
C GLY A 108 -2.88 -10.34 -14.39
N TYR A 109 -3.20 -9.36 -13.54
CA TYR A 109 -3.15 -7.95 -13.89
C TYR A 109 -2.06 -7.19 -13.12
N LYS A 110 -2.08 -7.23 -11.78
CA LYS A 110 -1.15 -6.43 -10.96
C LYS A 110 0.29 -6.93 -11.09
N LEU A 111 0.54 -8.24 -11.02
CA LEU A 111 1.90 -8.78 -11.08
C LEU A 111 2.67 -8.44 -12.36
N PRO A 112 2.15 -8.66 -13.59
CA PRO A 112 2.88 -8.30 -14.81
C PRO A 112 3.16 -6.80 -14.90
N ASN A 113 2.22 -5.95 -14.48
CA ASN A 113 2.41 -4.50 -14.47
C ASN A 113 3.47 -4.04 -13.46
N LEU A 114 3.51 -4.65 -12.27
CA LEU A 114 4.55 -4.36 -11.26
C LEU A 114 5.95 -4.75 -11.78
N LEU A 115 6.07 -5.94 -12.38
CA LEU A 115 7.33 -6.40 -12.95
C LEU A 115 7.76 -5.55 -14.14
N ASP A 116 6.84 -5.20 -15.04
CA ASP A 116 7.11 -4.35 -16.20
C ASP A 116 7.62 -2.96 -15.78
N ALA A 117 6.94 -2.33 -14.82
CA ALA A 117 7.36 -1.03 -14.28
C ALA A 117 8.71 -1.08 -13.54
N ARG A 118 9.20 -2.28 -13.19
CA ARG A 118 10.53 -2.49 -12.60
C ARG A 118 11.60 -2.77 -13.67
N VAL A 119 11.24 -3.41 -14.78
CA VAL A 119 12.13 -3.60 -15.95
C VAL A 119 12.40 -2.27 -16.65
N HIS A 120 11.41 -1.40 -16.69
CA HIS A 120 11.48 -0.09 -17.32
C HIS A 120 11.41 1.04 -16.27
N PRO A 121 12.38 1.13 -15.34
CA PRO A 121 12.34 2.15 -14.30
C PRO A 121 12.48 3.54 -14.93
N MET A 122 11.80 4.53 -14.36
CA MET A 122 11.97 5.91 -14.80
C MET A 122 13.43 6.36 -14.63
N PRO A 123 13.95 7.26 -15.49
CA PRO A 123 15.35 7.70 -15.45
C PRO A 123 15.83 8.23 -14.09
N LEU A 124 14.91 8.82 -13.30
CA LEU A 124 15.15 9.30 -11.93
C LEU A 124 15.52 8.18 -10.94
N CYS A 125 15.31 6.92 -11.30
CA CYS A 125 15.51 5.73 -10.46
C CYS A 125 16.65 4.82 -10.96
N ALA A 126 17.45 5.29 -11.93
CA ALA A 126 18.46 4.48 -12.61
C ALA A 126 19.78 4.31 -11.82
N GLU A 127 20.06 5.19 -10.86
CA GLU A 127 21.34 5.22 -10.13
C GLU A 127 21.11 5.16 -8.62
N GLY A 128 21.06 3.95 -8.07
CA GLY A 128 20.96 3.70 -6.63
C GLY A 128 20.08 2.51 -6.29
N GLY A 129 20.25 1.95 -5.08
CA GLY A 129 19.38 0.90 -4.55
C GLY A 129 17.94 1.39 -4.42
N LEU A 130 17.14 1.18 -5.45
CA LEU A 130 15.75 1.60 -5.54
C LEU A 130 14.87 0.79 -4.60
N THR A 131 14.31 1.46 -3.59
CA THR A 131 13.39 0.82 -2.64
C THR A 131 11.94 1.21 -2.89
N GLU A 132 11.02 0.38 -2.42
CA GLU A 132 9.59 0.52 -2.66
C GLU A 132 8.76 0.30 -1.39
N THR A 133 7.71 1.11 -1.24
CA THR A 133 6.60 0.86 -0.32
C THR A 133 5.32 0.62 -1.15
N LEU A 134 4.63 -0.49 -0.90
CA LEU A 134 3.43 -0.89 -1.63
C LEU A 134 2.20 -0.65 -0.74
N PHE A 135 1.18 0.03 -1.25
CA PHE A 135 -0.08 0.34 -0.57
C PHE A 135 -1.23 -0.34 -1.31
N GLY A 136 -2.00 -1.16 -0.60
CA GLY A 136 -3.18 -1.87 -1.10
C GLY A 136 -4.22 -2.09 -0.02
N ASP A 137 -5.20 -2.97 -0.28
CA ASP A 137 -6.32 -3.24 0.65
C ASP A 137 -6.57 -4.73 0.91
N ASP A 138 -7.49 -4.99 1.85
CA ASP A 138 -7.91 -6.33 2.29
C ASP A 138 -9.11 -6.91 1.52
N ALA A 139 -9.71 -6.15 0.61
CA ALA A 139 -10.79 -6.63 -0.25
C ALA A 139 -10.25 -7.38 -1.48
N GLU A 140 -9.09 -6.95 -1.99
CA GLU A 140 -8.40 -7.60 -3.10
C GLU A 140 -7.30 -8.58 -2.64
N ALA A 141 -6.55 -9.14 -3.60
CA ALA A 141 -5.46 -10.07 -3.32
C ALA A 141 -4.11 -9.37 -3.16
N ASP A 142 -4.09 -8.13 -2.65
CA ASP A 142 -2.92 -7.26 -2.68
C ASP A 142 -1.77 -7.77 -1.83
N ALA A 143 -2.05 -8.20 -0.60
CA ALA A 143 -1.04 -8.80 0.26
C ALA A 143 -0.35 -9.98 -0.44
N PHE A 144 -1.11 -10.80 -1.17
CA PHE A 144 -0.56 -11.92 -1.93
C PHE A 144 0.29 -11.45 -3.11
N VAL A 145 -0.25 -10.58 -3.97
CA VAL A 145 0.43 -10.13 -5.19
C VAL A 145 1.69 -9.33 -4.87
N TYR A 146 1.60 -8.41 -3.91
CA TYR A 146 2.72 -7.57 -3.49
C TYR A 146 3.82 -8.37 -2.80
N SER A 147 3.45 -9.34 -1.96
CA SER A 147 4.46 -10.23 -1.36
C SER A 147 5.14 -11.07 -2.43
N LEU A 148 4.37 -11.66 -3.36
CA LEU A 148 4.93 -12.46 -4.45
C LEU A 148 5.86 -11.63 -5.34
N TYR A 149 5.45 -10.42 -5.71
CA TYR A 149 6.28 -9.49 -6.46
C TYR A 149 7.60 -9.20 -5.72
N ALA A 150 7.53 -8.86 -4.43
CA ALA A 150 8.71 -8.60 -3.61
C ALA A 150 9.68 -9.80 -3.55
N ASP A 151 9.15 -11.02 -3.46
CA ASP A 151 9.96 -12.24 -3.40
C ASP A 151 10.47 -12.72 -4.76
N VAL A 152 9.82 -12.31 -5.86
CA VAL A 152 10.33 -12.51 -7.23
C VAL A 152 11.47 -11.54 -7.54
N ILE A 153 11.37 -10.27 -7.13
CA ILE A 153 12.44 -9.30 -7.40
C ILE A 153 13.65 -9.49 -6.49
N SER A 154 13.49 -10.03 -5.28
CA SER A 154 14.63 -10.43 -4.43
C SER A 154 15.28 -11.74 -4.87
N GLY A 155 14.58 -12.56 -5.66
CA GLY A 155 15.07 -13.85 -6.14
C GLY A 155 14.79 -15.02 -5.21
N HIS A 156 14.05 -14.81 -4.12
CA HIS A 156 13.58 -15.88 -3.24
C HIS A 156 12.57 -16.83 -3.91
N VAL A 157 11.78 -16.32 -4.85
CA VAL A 157 10.89 -17.14 -5.68
C VAL A 157 11.56 -17.42 -7.02
N SER A 158 11.89 -18.69 -7.26
CA SER A 158 12.43 -19.14 -8.55
C SER A 158 11.39 -19.03 -9.66
N GLU A 159 11.86 -18.90 -10.90
CA GLU A 159 10.99 -18.87 -12.09
C GLU A 159 10.05 -20.08 -12.17
N ARG A 160 10.54 -21.28 -11.85
CA ARG A 160 9.72 -22.49 -11.86
C ARG A 160 8.55 -22.38 -10.89
N VAL A 161 8.82 -21.92 -9.67
CA VAL A 161 7.79 -21.74 -8.63
C VAL A 161 6.83 -20.62 -9.04
N LEU A 162 7.32 -19.53 -9.61
CA LEU A 162 6.49 -18.43 -10.12
C LEU A 162 5.48 -18.91 -11.18
N VAL A 163 5.96 -19.67 -12.17
CA VAL A 163 5.08 -20.25 -13.21
C VAL A 163 4.02 -21.15 -12.58
N GLU A 164 4.41 -22.04 -11.66
CA GLU A 164 3.48 -22.93 -10.97
C GLU A 164 2.42 -22.16 -10.16
N ILE A 165 2.81 -21.08 -9.47
CA ILE A 165 1.88 -20.19 -8.75
C ILE A 165 0.88 -19.57 -9.75
N CYS A 166 1.36 -19.04 -10.87
CA CYS A 166 0.50 -18.44 -11.88
C CYS A 166 -0.48 -19.46 -12.50
N GLU A 167 -0.02 -20.68 -12.77
CA GLU A 167 -0.88 -21.77 -13.26
C GLU A 167 -1.97 -22.15 -12.26
N ARG A 168 -1.62 -22.32 -10.97
CA ARG A 168 -2.59 -22.58 -9.89
C ARG A 168 -3.56 -21.41 -9.68
N GLY A 169 -3.05 -20.19 -9.86
CA GLY A 169 -3.82 -18.94 -9.91
C GLY A 169 -4.70 -18.78 -11.15
N ARG A 170 -4.54 -19.67 -12.14
CA ARG A 170 -5.28 -19.70 -13.43
C ARG A 170 -5.03 -18.47 -14.30
N VAL A 171 -3.85 -17.89 -14.20
CA VAL A 171 -3.38 -16.82 -15.09
C VAL A 171 -3.30 -17.38 -16.52
N TYR A 172 -3.60 -16.55 -17.51
CA TYR A 172 -3.57 -16.98 -18.90
C TYR A 172 -2.14 -17.28 -19.38
N PRO A 173 -1.92 -18.28 -20.24
CA PRO A 173 -0.56 -18.69 -20.65
C PRO A 173 0.30 -17.57 -21.26
N ASP A 174 -0.31 -16.66 -22.03
CA ASP A 174 0.35 -15.47 -22.60
C ASP A 174 0.80 -14.48 -21.52
N VAL A 175 -0.01 -14.30 -20.49
CA VAL A 175 0.36 -13.48 -19.32
C VAL A 175 1.44 -14.15 -18.49
N ILE A 176 1.39 -15.48 -18.30
CA ILE A 176 2.44 -16.25 -17.62
C ILE A 176 3.78 -16.04 -18.32
N GLU A 177 3.79 -16.11 -19.65
CA GLU A 177 5.01 -15.88 -20.44
C GLU A 177 5.55 -14.47 -20.25
N THR A 178 4.68 -13.45 -20.23
CA THR A 178 5.07 -12.06 -19.95
C THR A 178 5.65 -11.90 -18.55
N VAL A 179 4.98 -12.46 -17.53
CA VAL A 179 5.46 -12.45 -16.13
C VAL A 179 6.84 -13.11 -16.03
N ARG A 180 7.01 -14.26 -16.70
CA ARG A 180 8.25 -15.03 -16.71
C ARG A 180 9.40 -14.25 -17.36
N GLN A 181 9.15 -13.61 -18.49
CA GLN A 181 10.13 -12.77 -19.19
C GLN A 181 10.53 -11.57 -18.34
N ASN A 182 9.56 -10.84 -17.78
CA ASN A 182 9.86 -9.68 -16.93
C ASN A 182 10.59 -10.09 -15.65
N ALA A 183 10.20 -11.19 -15.01
CA ALA A 183 10.87 -11.71 -13.82
C ALA A 183 12.35 -12.09 -14.08
N ARG A 184 12.71 -12.48 -15.31
CA ARG A 184 14.11 -12.70 -15.71
C ARG A 184 14.86 -11.41 -15.96
N ALA A 185 14.19 -10.41 -16.54
CA ALA A 185 14.80 -9.12 -16.88
C ALA A 185 15.03 -8.22 -15.66
N VAL A 186 14.20 -8.34 -14.61
CA VAL A 186 14.37 -7.55 -13.37
C VAL A 186 15.67 -7.94 -12.65
N ALA A 187 16.52 -6.94 -12.40
CA ALA A 187 17.69 -7.07 -11.55
C ALA A 187 17.30 -7.51 -10.13
N LYS A 188 18.00 -8.53 -9.60
CA LYS A 188 17.66 -9.10 -8.30
C LYS A 188 18.14 -8.22 -7.15
N VAL A 189 17.21 -7.78 -6.31
CA VAL A 189 17.46 -6.89 -5.19
C VAL A 189 16.34 -6.98 -4.15
N GLU A 190 16.71 -6.84 -2.87
CA GLU A 190 15.77 -6.57 -1.79
C GLU A 190 15.22 -5.15 -1.94
N GLY A 191 14.22 -4.99 -2.81
CA GLY A 191 13.67 -3.69 -3.19
C GLY A 191 12.45 -3.26 -2.38
N VAL A 192 11.64 -4.17 -1.86
CA VAL A 192 10.38 -3.79 -1.17
C VAL A 192 10.59 -3.73 0.34
N GLU A 193 10.52 -2.54 0.91
CA GLU A 193 10.71 -2.31 2.36
C GLU A 193 9.44 -2.67 3.14
N ARG A 194 8.27 -2.25 2.64
CA ARG A 194 6.98 -2.42 3.31
C ARG A 194 5.86 -2.66 2.32
N ILE A 195 4.90 -3.47 2.77
CA ILE A 195 3.61 -3.69 2.11
C ILE A 195 2.53 -3.30 3.12
N LEU A 196 1.90 -2.15 2.91
CA LEU A 196 0.88 -1.60 3.79
C LEU A 196 -0.49 -1.97 3.24
N ILE A 197 -1.28 -2.70 4.03
CA ILE A 197 -2.60 -3.19 3.62
C ILE A 197 -3.69 -2.53 4.46
N HIS A 198 -4.51 -1.71 3.83
CA HIS A 198 -5.63 -1.06 4.49
C HIS A 198 -6.75 -2.06 4.76
N LEU A 199 -7.17 -2.17 6.02
CA LEU A 199 -8.24 -3.07 6.47
C LEU A 199 -9.62 -2.41 6.32
N GLU A 200 -10.01 -2.04 5.10
CA GLU A 200 -11.32 -1.44 4.82
C GLU A 200 -12.46 -2.42 5.14
N GLY A 201 -12.30 -3.70 4.76
CA GLY A 201 -13.23 -4.78 5.04
C GLY A 201 -13.21 -5.30 6.49
N GLN A 202 -12.44 -4.66 7.37
CA GLN A 202 -12.21 -5.08 8.76
C GLN A 202 -11.69 -6.52 8.87
N THR A 203 -10.94 -6.98 7.87
CA THR A 203 -10.31 -8.31 7.90
C THR A 203 -9.38 -8.41 9.10
N SER A 204 -9.38 -9.57 9.77
CA SER A 204 -8.50 -9.79 10.91
C SER A 204 -7.03 -9.65 10.50
N PRO A 205 -6.23 -8.80 11.19
CA PRO A 205 -4.79 -8.66 10.95
C PRO A 205 -4.03 -9.99 11.03
N GLU A 206 -4.55 -10.98 11.78
CA GLU A 206 -3.90 -12.27 11.96
C GLU A 206 -3.78 -13.07 10.67
N LEU A 207 -4.70 -12.87 9.71
CA LEU A 207 -4.66 -13.53 8.41
C LEU A 207 -3.43 -13.12 7.59
N PHE A 208 -2.86 -11.95 7.88
CA PHE A 208 -1.69 -11.43 7.17
C PHE A 208 -0.36 -11.94 7.75
N ARG A 209 -0.36 -12.61 8.91
CA ARG A 209 0.87 -13.19 9.50
C ARG A 209 1.54 -14.18 8.56
N ALA A 210 0.77 -14.86 7.70
CA ALA A 210 1.30 -15.78 6.69
C ALA A 210 2.23 -15.10 5.67
N TYR A 211 2.15 -13.77 5.51
CA TYR A 211 2.99 -13.00 4.61
C TYR A 211 4.26 -12.43 5.27
N GLY A 212 4.48 -12.68 6.57
CA GLY A 212 5.64 -12.20 7.31
C GLY A 212 5.58 -10.71 7.69
N VAL A 213 6.69 -10.21 8.24
CA VAL A 213 6.78 -8.88 8.89
C VAL A 213 6.79 -7.70 7.92
N ARG A 214 7.09 -7.94 6.63
CA ARG A 214 7.04 -6.93 5.57
C ARG A 214 5.62 -6.46 5.28
N VAL A 215 4.61 -7.32 5.49
CA VAL A 215 3.20 -6.96 5.38
C VAL A 215 2.70 -6.38 6.69
N VAL A 216 2.21 -5.14 6.63
CA VAL A 216 1.68 -4.39 7.77
C VAL A 216 0.22 -4.05 7.48
N PRO A 217 -0.73 -4.84 8.00
CA PRO A 217 -2.13 -4.47 7.93
C PRO A 217 -2.42 -3.28 8.85
N PHE A 218 -3.23 -2.33 8.42
CA PHE A 218 -3.52 -1.10 9.17
C PHE A 218 -4.98 -0.67 9.06
N TYR A 219 -5.51 -0.03 10.09
CA TYR A 219 -6.91 0.43 10.16
C TYR A 219 -7.09 1.88 9.70
N ASN A 220 -6.07 2.71 9.90
CA ASN A 220 -6.11 4.13 9.52
C ASN A 220 -4.74 4.63 9.04
N TYR A 221 -4.76 5.71 8.25
CA TYR A 221 -3.55 6.21 7.59
C TYR A 221 -2.50 6.80 8.52
N LEU A 222 -2.85 7.12 9.78
CA LEU A 222 -1.84 7.49 10.77
C LEU A 222 -0.97 6.28 11.16
N GLN A 223 -1.53 5.08 11.21
CA GLN A 223 -0.74 3.85 11.40
C GLN A 223 0.25 3.63 10.26
N ALA A 224 -0.19 3.78 9.01
CA ALA A 224 0.69 3.73 7.84
C ALA A 224 1.79 4.80 7.92
N ALA A 225 1.42 6.04 8.29
CA ALA A 225 2.35 7.16 8.45
C ALA A 225 3.45 6.86 9.47
N PHE A 226 3.13 6.26 10.62
CA PHE A 226 4.14 5.85 11.62
C PHE A 226 5.16 4.85 11.05
N VAL A 227 4.71 3.88 10.25
CA VAL A 227 5.62 2.89 9.64
C VAL A 227 6.59 3.57 8.69
N VAL A 228 6.08 4.35 7.73
CA VAL A 228 6.93 5.00 6.73
C VAL A 228 7.79 6.12 7.33
N TYR A 229 7.37 6.72 8.44
CA TYR A 229 8.19 7.65 9.22
C TYR A 229 9.39 6.94 9.87
N GLU A 230 9.18 5.81 10.54
CA GLU A 230 10.28 5.04 11.12
C GLU A 230 11.23 4.46 10.06
N ASP A 231 10.72 4.20 8.84
CA ASP A 231 11.50 3.79 7.68
C ASP A 231 12.16 5.00 6.95
N ARG A 232 12.06 6.22 7.50
CA ARG A 232 12.65 7.46 6.98
C ARG A 232 12.16 7.87 5.58
N ARG A 233 10.93 7.47 5.24
CA ARG A 233 10.22 7.80 3.98
C ARG A 233 9.19 8.93 4.16
N LEU A 234 9.02 9.42 5.37
CA LEU A 234 8.15 10.55 5.73
C LEU A 234 8.89 11.45 6.72
N SER A 235 8.74 12.77 6.59
CA SER A 235 9.30 13.72 7.56
C SER A 235 8.43 13.79 8.82
N PRO A 236 8.96 14.28 9.96
CA PRO A 236 8.15 14.46 11.16
C PRO A 236 7.01 15.47 10.94
N GLU A 237 7.23 16.54 10.16
CA GLU A 237 6.19 17.49 9.79
C GLU A 237 5.10 16.84 8.93
N GLY A 238 5.49 15.95 8.02
CA GLY A 238 4.54 15.18 7.21
C GLY A 238 3.67 14.26 8.06
N LEU A 239 4.26 13.60 9.07
CA LEU A 239 3.49 12.78 10.01
C LEU A 239 2.53 13.62 10.85
N LEU A 240 2.99 14.75 11.38
CA LEU A 240 2.14 15.69 12.13
C LEU A 240 1.00 16.22 11.25
N SER A 241 1.27 16.49 9.97
CA SER A 241 0.25 16.92 9.00
C SER A 241 -0.86 15.87 8.83
N VAL A 242 -0.50 14.58 8.75
CA VAL A 242 -1.47 13.48 8.74
C VAL A 242 -2.27 13.46 10.05
N ALA A 243 -1.62 13.56 11.21
CA ALA A 243 -2.31 13.59 12.50
C ALA A 243 -3.30 14.76 12.62
N HIS A 244 -2.89 15.97 12.21
CA HIS A 244 -3.75 17.15 12.19
C HIS A 244 -4.97 16.97 11.27
N ASP A 245 -4.80 16.38 10.08
CA ASP A 245 -5.92 16.09 9.17
C ASP A 245 -6.93 15.13 9.81
N LEU A 246 -6.48 14.08 10.50
CA LEU A 246 -7.37 13.18 11.24
C LEU A 246 -8.15 13.89 12.35
N VAL A 247 -7.52 14.83 13.07
CA VAL A 247 -8.20 15.61 14.12
C VAL A 247 -9.22 16.58 13.52
N VAL A 248 -8.78 17.39 12.56
CA VAL A 248 -9.58 18.52 12.03
C VAL A 248 -10.69 18.03 11.10
N SER A 249 -10.37 17.13 10.18
CA SER A 249 -11.28 16.67 9.12
C SER A 249 -12.11 15.47 9.57
N HIS A 250 -11.61 14.67 10.53
CA HIS A 250 -12.21 13.39 10.91
C HIS A 250 -12.51 13.23 12.41
N ARG A 251 -12.32 14.30 13.21
CA ARG A 251 -12.68 14.38 14.64
C ARG A 251 -12.03 13.30 15.52
N PHE A 252 -10.81 12.90 15.19
CA PHE A 252 -10.02 12.09 16.10
C PHE A 252 -9.63 12.92 17.33
N ASP A 253 -9.68 12.31 18.51
CA ASP A 253 -9.09 12.84 19.74
C ASP A 253 -7.66 12.30 19.93
N GLY A 254 -6.89 12.93 20.80
CA GLY A 254 -5.49 12.60 21.05
C GLY A 254 -5.30 11.18 21.59
N ASP A 255 -6.29 10.66 22.33
CA ASP A 255 -6.29 9.28 22.78
C ASP A 255 -6.47 8.30 21.62
N SER A 256 -7.30 8.62 20.63
CA SER A 256 -7.48 7.83 19.41
C SER A 256 -6.23 7.83 18.55
N LEU A 257 -5.56 8.98 18.43
CA LEU A 257 -4.27 9.06 17.75
C LEU A 257 -3.21 8.20 18.45
N ALA A 258 -3.09 8.30 19.79
CA ALA A 258 -2.16 7.49 20.58
C ALA A 258 -2.49 5.98 20.51
N ARG A 259 -3.78 5.62 20.49
CA ARG A 259 -4.24 4.24 20.28
C ARG A 259 -3.81 3.69 18.92
N SER A 260 -3.81 4.50 17.86
CA SER A 260 -3.33 4.09 16.54
C SER A 260 -1.87 3.60 16.61
N TYR A 261 -0.99 4.35 17.29
CA TYR A 261 0.39 3.94 17.53
C TYR A 261 0.45 2.67 18.38
N GLN A 262 -0.24 2.67 19.54
CA GLN A 262 -0.19 1.57 20.50
C GLN A 262 -0.65 0.24 19.92
N GLU A 263 -1.73 0.23 19.13
CA GLU A 263 -2.27 -0.97 18.50
C GLU A 263 -1.26 -1.57 17.51
N LEU A 264 -0.67 -0.72 16.67
CA LEU A 264 0.32 -1.13 15.68
C LEU A 264 1.62 -1.63 16.34
N ALA A 265 2.06 -0.94 17.40
CA ALA A 265 3.19 -1.34 18.23
C ALA A 265 2.97 -2.70 18.90
N ARG A 266 1.77 -2.95 19.44
CA ARG A 266 1.40 -4.24 20.07
C ARG A 266 1.48 -5.40 19.08
N ARG A 267 1.17 -5.17 17.81
CA ARG A 267 1.35 -6.14 16.72
C ARG A 267 2.79 -6.27 16.24
N GLY A 268 3.70 -5.44 16.76
CA GLY A 268 5.15 -5.53 16.55
C GLY A 268 5.65 -4.95 15.24
N HIS A 269 4.88 -4.07 14.60
CA HIS A 269 5.25 -3.44 13.33
C HIS A 269 6.08 -2.16 13.47
N LEU A 270 6.18 -1.61 14.69
CA LEU A 270 6.96 -0.41 15.02
C LEU A 270 8.19 -0.77 15.86
N ARG A 271 9.30 -0.07 15.60
CA ARG A 271 10.59 -0.20 16.28
C ARG A 271 10.67 0.65 17.53
N GLY A 272 9.80 1.66 17.68
CA GLY A 272 9.85 2.58 18.82
C GLY A 272 10.92 3.64 18.69
N ARG A 273 11.16 4.17 17.48
CA ARG A 273 12.25 5.12 17.20
C ARG A 273 11.74 6.49 16.75
N ALA A 274 12.67 7.46 16.73
CA ALA A 274 12.47 8.82 16.23
C ALA A 274 11.36 9.63 16.94
N CYS A 275 10.98 9.28 18.17
CA CYS A 275 9.97 10.03 18.91
C CYS A 275 10.44 11.44 19.29
N ASP A 276 11.73 11.63 19.58
CA ASP A 276 12.26 12.93 19.98
C ASP A 276 12.25 13.92 18.80
N GLU A 277 12.63 13.49 17.60
CA GLU A 277 12.53 14.31 16.38
C GLU A 277 11.10 14.78 16.12
N LEU A 278 10.12 13.89 16.33
CA LEU A 278 8.71 14.24 16.18
C LEU A 278 8.23 15.25 17.24
N ARG A 279 8.73 15.13 18.48
CA ARG A 279 8.43 16.08 19.56
C ARG A 279 9.04 17.45 19.30
N GLU A 280 10.28 17.49 18.83
CA GLU A 280 10.97 18.71 18.43
C GLU A 280 10.24 19.40 17.28
N ALA A 281 9.87 18.65 16.23
CA ALA A 281 9.10 19.19 15.11
C ALA A 281 7.75 19.74 15.55
N PHE A 282 7.04 19.07 16.47
CA PHE A 282 5.79 19.57 17.01
C PHE A 282 5.98 20.85 17.84
N ALA A 283 7.02 20.90 18.67
CA ALA A 283 7.34 22.08 19.49
C ALA A 283 7.71 23.31 18.66
N ALA A 284 8.27 23.10 17.46
CA ALA A 284 8.62 24.17 16.52
C ALA A 284 7.44 24.69 15.69
N GLN A 285 6.26 24.03 15.72
CA GLN A 285 5.09 24.45 14.99
C GLN A 285 4.27 25.49 15.77
N GLU A 286 3.75 26.49 15.05
CA GLU A 286 2.76 27.42 15.60
C GLU A 286 1.46 26.67 15.95
N PRO A 287 0.85 26.90 17.12
CA PRO A 287 -0.40 26.25 17.49
C PRO A 287 -1.52 26.57 16.50
N THR A 288 -2.10 25.52 15.93
CA THR A 288 -3.28 25.58 15.05
C THR A 288 -4.46 24.82 15.65
N LYS A 289 -5.62 24.86 14.99
CA LYS A 289 -6.81 24.09 15.38
C LYS A 289 -6.46 22.60 15.48
N GLY A 290 -6.78 21.98 16.62
CA GLY A 290 -6.52 20.57 16.88
C GLY A 290 -5.13 20.25 17.44
N SER A 291 -4.27 21.26 17.64
CA SER A 291 -2.92 21.05 18.20
C SER A 291 -2.94 20.43 19.59
N ASP A 292 -3.96 20.69 20.40
CA ASP A 292 -4.06 20.09 21.74
C ASP A 292 -4.23 18.56 21.67
N GLU A 293 -4.98 18.06 20.69
CA GLU A 293 -5.17 16.61 20.50
C GLU A 293 -3.89 15.97 19.94
N VAL A 294 -3.21 16.63 19.02
CA VAL A 294 -1.91 16.18 18.51
C VAL A 294 -0.85 16.20 19.62
N ARG A 295 -0.83 17.24 20.47
CA ARG A 295 0.05 17.35 21.64
C ARG A 295 -0.14 16.16 22.58
N ARG A 296 -1.39 15.81 22.92
CA ARG A 296 -1.70 14.65 23.78
C ARG A 296 -1.15 13.35 23.20
N MET A 297 -1.22 13.15 21.89
CA MET A 297 -0.60 12.00 21.24
C MET A 297 0.92 12.04 21.41
N VAL A 298 1.56 13.15 21.03
CA VAL A 298 3.02 13.34 21.03
C VAL A 298 3.62 13.14 22.43
N GLU A 299 2.98 13.65 23.47
CA GLU A 299 3.41 13.50 24.87
C GLU A 299 3.41 12.05 25.35
N ARG A 300 2.53 11.20 24.79
CA ARG A 300 2.43 9.77 25.14
C ARG A 300 3.41 8.89 24.37
N LEU A 301 3.96 9.37 23.25
CA LEU A 301 4.80 8.56 22.36
C LEU A 301 6.04 7.97 23.04
N PRO A 302 6.81 8.67 23.91
CA PRO A 302 7.99 8.08 24.53
C PRO A 302 7.69 6.78 25.32
N GLN A 303 6.59 6.77 26.08
CA GLN A 303 6.16 5.59 26.83
C GLN A 303 5.68 4.47 25.90
N LEU A 304 4.95 4.81 24.85
CA LEU A 304 4.46 3.86 23.86
C LEU A 304 5.60 3.26 23.02
N ALA A 305 6.60 4.06 22.66
CA ALA A 305 7.77 3.65 21.90
C ALA A 305 8.66 2.67 22.67
N ALA A 306 8.85 2.91 23.97
CA ALA A 306 9.52 1.94 24.84
C ALA A 306 8.79 0.58 24.87
N SER A 307 7.47 0.59 24.73
CA SER A 307 6.68 -0.65 24.61
C SER A 307 6.82 -1.29 23.22
N ALA A 308 6.80 -0.47 22.16
CA ALA A 308 6.99 -0.92 20.78
C ALA A 308 8.33 -1.64 20.58
N ALA A 309 9.42 -1.09 21.14
CA ALA A 309 10.75 -1.69 21.05
C ALA A 309 10.80 -3.12 21.63
N ARG A 310 9.97 -3.43 22.64
CA ARG A 310 9.89 -4.77 23.25
C ARG A 310 9.07 -5.76 22.44
N THR A 311 8.09 -5.28 21.67
CA THR A 311 7.17 -6.12 20.88
C THR A 311 7.56 -6.20 19.41
N TRP A 312 8.59 -5.47 18.99
CA TRP A 312 9.05 -5.44 17.60
C TRP A 312 9.41 -6.84 17.10
N LEU A 313 8.78 -7.26 16.00
CA LEU A 313 8.96 -8.60 15.41
C LEU A 313 10.31 -8.77 14.69
N GLY A 314 11.13 -7.72 14.60
CA GLY A 314 12.38 -7.73 13.87
C GLY A 314 12.22 -7.49 12.36
N SER A 315 13.21 -7.94 11.60
CA SER A 315 13.25 -7.88 10.14
C SER A 315 13.33 -9.27 9.51
N ASP A 316 13.17 -10.34 10.28
CA ASP A 316 13.19 -11.72 9.78
C ASP A 316 11.94 -11.97 8.92
N GLN A 317 12.13 -11.98 7.60
CA GLN A 317 11.08 -12.19 6.62
C GLN A 317 11.08 -13.66 6.21
N ARG A 318 10.12 -14.42 6.75
CA ARG A 318 9.87 -15.79 6.29
C ARG A 318 9.17 -15.77 4.93
N LEU A 319 9.63 -16.63 4.02
CA LEU A 319 9.00 -16.80 2.73
C LEU A 319 7.58 -17.37 2.90
N PRO A 320 6.53 -16.71 2.40
CA PRO A 320 5.18 -17.24 2.46
C PRO A 320 5.04 -18.53 1.66
N ASP A 321 4.17 -19.45 2.11
CA ASP A 321 3.79 -20.61 1.30
C ASP A 321 2.81 -20.19 0.20
N TYR A 322 3.36 -19.62 -0.87
CA TYR A 322 2.58 -19.11 -2.00
C TYR A 322 1.73 -20.18 -2.67
N LEU A 323 2.19 -21.43 -2.71
CA LEU A 323 1.48 -22.53 -3.36
C LEU A 323 0.22 -22.92 -2.58
N SER A 324 0.26 -22.85 -1.25
CA SER A 324 -0.94 -23.01 -0.42
C SER A 324 -1.82 -21.77 -0.45
N LEU A 325 -1.22 -20.57 -0.36
CA LEU A 325 -1.94 -19.30 -0.33
C LEU A 325 -2.73 -19.06 -1.63
N VAL A 326 -2.16 -19.34 -2.80
CA VAL A 326 -2.85 -19.17 -4.09
C VAL A 326 -4.10 -20.07 -4.22
N LEU A 327 -4.07 -21.24 -3.58
CA LEU A 327 -5.21 -22.16 -3.54
C LEU A 327 -6.29 -21.69 -2.55
N ALA A 328 -5.90 -21.15 -1.39
CA ALA A 328 -6.82 -20.65 -0.37
C ALA A 328 -7.67 -19.46 -0.87
N HIS A 329 -7.13 -18.65 -1.76
CA HIS A 329 -7.89 -17.57 -2.41
C HIS A 329 -8.76 -18.06 -3.57
N ASN A 330 -8.67 -19.35 -3.97
CA ASN A 330 -9.50 -19.92 -5.02
C ASN A 330 -10.82 -20.46 -4.42
N PRO A 331 -11.99 -19.89 -4.75
CA PRO A 331 -13.26 -20.19 -4.06
C PRO A 331 -13.75 -21.64 -4.17
N ARG A 332 -13.16 -22.48 -5.06
CA ARG A 332 -13.52 -23.90 -5.14
C ARG A 332 -13.09 -24.73 -3.93
N HIS A 333 -12.11 -24.28 -3.15
CA HIS A 333 -11.67 -25.00 -1.94
C HIS A 333 -12.40 -24.56 -0.66
N ARG A 334 -13.19 -23.48 -0.68
CA ARG A 334 -14.06 -23.08 0.44
C ARG A 334 -15.37 -23.87 0.53
N ARG A 335 -15.65 -24.76 -0.43
CA ARG A 335 -16.77 -25.71 -0.39
C ARG A 335 -16.22 -27.14 -0.34
N ARG A 336 -15.67 -27.54 0.80
CA ARG A 336 -15.61 -28.94 1.23
C ARG A 336 -15.72 -29.00 2.74
#